data_AF-A0A4Q7XX17-F1
#
_entry.id   AF-A0A4Q7XX17-F1
#
_cell.length_a   1.000
_cell.length_b   1.000
_cell.length_c   1.000
_cell.angle_alpha   90.00
_cell.angle_beta   90.00
_cell.angle_gamma   90.00
#
_symmetry.space_group_name_H-M   'P 1'
#
loop_
_entity.id
_entity.type
_entity.pdbx_description
1 polymer ?
#
loop_
_entity_poly.entity_id
_entity_poly.type
_entity_poly.pdbx_seq_one_letter_code
_entity_poly.pdbx_strand_id
1 'polypeptide(L)'
;MVKKHGKKQRAKQRSRRTGAAHASAAANTLHNHPEPDTGLLAGMMPYVPGWEADDALATRLVAACWAACMPCQKSIGKQVVAHRATLAGLAGTMFLTQPDAVRTPTPLTGGAAREWIDQAHGKAFTAGAETALRAVQELEETAAADLLDATLDLWAMSGTSRPGIGLADRLTQAPPRQRPADPMDAFRKAGINVVTLDDLDLGDVDAYHLAPNYGVMPMKTTGPDGHPMPMLLLYPETEDAGIEDLEARTDWEHWGLHGMPHMDPLWRVRARIADRSLQGLVHVGPDGDDAVELWRAAESVSLPAAWWDLLDRVQHVLVVGPVPEPETPGALKAEANAGRLLAVVARVAFA
;
A
#
# COMPACT_ATOMS: atom_id res chain seq x y z
N MET A 1 -38.78 18.37 -31.11
CA MET A 1 -37.89 19.26 -30.31
C MET A 1 -37.44 18.53 -29.03
N VAL A 2 -36.46 17.61 -29.09
CA VAL A 2 -36.02 16.79 -27.91
C VAL A 2 -34.49 16.48 -27.91
N LYS A 3 -33.66 17.16 -28.73
CA LYS A 3 -32.23 16.79 -28.88
C LYS A 3 -31.28 17.27 -27.76
N LYS A 4 -31.70 18.15 -26.85
CA LYS A 4 -30.80 18.78 -25.86
C LYS A 4 -30.75 18.10 -24.47
N HIS A 5 -31.72 17.26 -24.12
CA HIS A 5 -31.76 16.61 -22.79
C HIS A 5 -30.63 15.59 -22.58
N GLY A 6 -30.32 14.79 -23.60
CA GLY A 6 -29.26 13.77 -23.50
C GLY A 6 -27.85 14.32 -23.31
N LYS A 7 -27.53 15.50 -23.88
CA LYS A 7 -26.21 16.14 -23.69
C LYS A 7 -26.04 16.68 -22.27
N LYS A 8 -27.10 17.29 -21.72
CA LYS A 8 -27.12 17.79 -20.33
C LYS A 8 -27.03 16.64 -19.32
N GLN A 9 -27.75 15.54 -19.54
CA GLN A 9 -27.71 14.38 -18.64
C GLN A 9 -26.34 13.69 -18.67
N ARG A 10 -25.74 13.53 -19.86
CA ARG A 10 -24.37 13.02 -20.01
C ARG A 10 -23.33 13.92 -19.33
N ALA A 11 -23.44 15.24 -19.47
CA ALA A 11 -22.55 16.18 -18.78
C ALA A 11 -22.72 16.10 -17.25
N LYS A 12 -23.95 15.95 -16.74
CA LYS A 12 -24.22 15.76 -15.31
C LYS A 12 -23.66 14.44 -14.79
N GLN A 13 -23.85 13.33 -15.51
CA GLN A 13 -23.30 12.03 -15.13
C GLN A 13 -21.76 12.04 -15.17
N ARG A 14 -21.17 12.69 -16.18
CA ARG A 14 -19.73 12.86 -16.31
C ARG A 14 -19.15 13.74 -15.21
N SER A 15 -19.82 14.83 -14.86
CA SER A 15 -19.46 15.70 -13.72
C SER A 15 -19.51 14.92 -12.39
N ARG A 16 -20.55 14.10 -12.14
CA ARG A 16 -20.61 13.23 -10.95
C ARG A 16 -19.48 12.20 -10.94
N ARG A 17 -19.24 11.51 -12.06
CA ARG A 17 -18.20 10.48 -12.18
C ARG A 17 -16.79 11.04 -12.01
N THR A 18 -16.52 12.24 -12.53
CA THR A 18 -15.17 12.81 -12.55
C THR A 18 -14.93 13.85 -11.45
N GLY A 19 -15.98 14.31 -10.77
CA GLY A 19 -15.90 15.40 -9.80
C GLY A 19 -15.70 16.79 -10.42
N ALA A 20 -15.53 16.88 -11.75
CA ALA A 20 -15.31 18.14 -12.45
C ALA A 20 -16.56 19.02 -12.47
N ALA A 21 -16.34 20.34 -12.52
CA ALA A 21 -17.41 21.31 -12.70
C ALA A 21 -18.26 21.00 -13.94
N HIS A 22 -19.58 21.18 -13.85
CA HIS A 22 -20.50 20.86 -14.95
C HIS A 22 -20.13 21.57 -16.27
N ALA A 23 -19.63 22.81 -16.20
CA ALA A 23 -19.18 23.56 -17.37
C ALA A 23 -18.02 22.84 -18.09
N SER A 24 -16.99 22.39 -17.36
CA SER A 24 -15.85 21.63 -17.89
C SER A 24 -16.29 20.26 -18.43
N ALA A 25 -17.19 19.58 -17.73
CA ALA A 25 -17.75 18.30 -18.19
C ALA A 25 -18.59 18.44 -19.48
N ALA A 26 -19.31 19.56 -19.64
CA ALA A 26 -20.08 19.87 -20.84
C ALA A 26 -19.19 20.31 -22.02
N ALA A 27 -18.07 20.97 -21.73
CA ALA A 27 -17.06 21.43 -22.69
C ALA A 27 -16.01 20.36 -23.05
N ASN A 28 -16.00 19.22 -22.34
CA ASN A 28 -15.01 18.15 -22.50
C ASN A 28 -13.56 18.57 -22.18
N THR A 29 -13.39 19.54 -21.29
CA THR A 29 -12.09 20.05 -20.82
C THR A 29 -11.79 19.51 -19.42
N LEU A 30 -11.92 18.19 -19.26
CA LEU A 30 -11.73 17.55 -17.96
C LEU A 30 -10.25 17.52 -17.60
N HIS A 31 -9.95 17.83 -16.34
CA HIS A 31 -8.62 17.59 -15.80
C HIS A 31 -8.49 16.10 -15.52
N ASN A 32 -7.34 15.53 -15.88
CA ASN A 32 -6.94 14.19 -15.48
C ASN A 32 -5.76 14.34 -14.53
N HIS A 33 -5.86 13.75 -13.35
CA HIS A 33 -4.76 13.72 -12.39
C HIS A 33 -4.19 12.30 -12.41
N PRO A 34 -2.86 12.12 -12.29
CA PRO A 34 -2.31 10.80 -12.03
C PRO A 34 -3.03 10.26 -10.80
N GLU A 35 -3.76 9.15 -10.97
CA GLU A 35 -4.46 8.57 -9.83
C GLU A 35 -3.37 8.06 -8.86
N PRO A 36 -3.45 8.38 -7.56
CA PRO A 36 -2.86 7.54 -6.54
C PRO A 36 -3.29 6.13 -6.89
N ASP A 37 -2.33 5.21 -6.92
CA ASP A 37 -2.62 3.79 -7.10
C ASP A 37 -3.89 3.45 -6.28
N THR A 38 -4.95 2.99 -6.96
CA THR A 38 -6.28 2.87 -6.33
C THR A 38 -6.29 1.93 -5.12
N GLY A 39 -5.27 1.05 -5.01
CA GLY A 39 -5.00 0.22 -3.84
C GLY A 39 -4.40 0.96 -2.64
N LEU A 40 -4.01 2.23 -2.80
CA LEU A 40 -3.46 3.06 -1.72
C LEU A 40 -4.55 3.32 -0.67
N LEU A 41 -5.74 3.78 -1.05
CA LEU A 41 -6.81 4.07 -0.08
C LEU A 41 -7.61 2.83 0.36
N ALA A 42 -7.71 1.82 -0.52
CA ALA A 42 -8.37 0.55 -0.20
C ALA A 42 -7.66 -0.12 0.97
N GLY A 43 -8.26 -0.09 2.16
CA GLY A 43 -7.71 -0.60 3.42
C GLY A 43 -6.78 0.35 4.19
N MET A 44 -6.58 1.60 3.76
CA MET A 44 -5.90 2.63 4.58
C MET A 44 -6.93 3.39 5.41
N MET A 45 -8.14 3.54 4.87
CA MET A 45 -9.24 4.16 5.59
C MET A 45 -9.76 3.21 6.67
N PRO A 46 -9.84 3.68 7.93
CA PRO A 46 -10.44 2.92 9.02
C PRO A 46 -11.86 2.48 8.68
N TYR A 47 -12.14 1.19 8.87
CA TYR A 47 -13.45 0.62 8.62
C TYR A 47 -14.37 0.77 9.83
N VAL A 48 -15.62 1.19 9.58
CA VAL A 48 -16.70 1.21 10.56
C VAL A 48 -17.88 0.44 9.97
N PRO A 49 -18.34 -0.66 10.61
CA PRO A 49 -19.46 -1.44 10.11
C PRO A 49 -20.72 -0.59 9.88
N GLY A 50 -21.31 -0.72 8.69
CA GLY A 50 -22.53 -0.02 8.28
C GLY A 50 -22.34 1.49 8.06
N TRP A 51 -21.10 1.96 7.90
CA TRP A 51 -20.79 3.36 7.60
C TRP A 51 -19.63 3.45 6.60
N GLU A 52 -19.91 2.96 5.38
CA GLU A 52 -18.89 2.76 4.35
C GLU A 52 -18.42 4.09 3.74
N ALA A 53 -17.10 4.23 3.60
CA ALA A 53 -16.49 5.32 2.84
C ALA A 53 -16.60 5.06 1.33
N ASP A 54 -16.76 6.13 0.55
CA ASP A 54 -16.61 6.10 -0.92
C ASP A 54 -15.12 6.24 -1.29
N ASP A 55 -14.46 5.10 -1.49
CA ASP A 55 -13.03 5.01 -1.85
C ASP A 55 -12.73 5.76 -3.15
N ALA A 56 -13.60 5.65 -4.16
CA ALA A 56 -13.40 6.30 -5.44
C ALA A 56 -13.50 7.84 -5.33
N LEU A 57 -14.35 8.35 -4.43
CA LEU A 57 -14.40 9.77 -4.10
C LEU A 57 -13.14 10.23 -3.35
N ALA A 58 -12.68 9.43 -2.38
CA ALA A 58 -11.45 9.70 -1.63
C ALA A 58 -10.22 9.77 -2.56
N THR A 59 -10.05 8.77 -3.43
CA THR A 59 -8.91 8.66 -4.36
C THR A 59 -8.83 9.87 -5.28
N ARG A 60 -9.97 10.28 -5.86
CA ARG A 60 -10.02 11.46 -6.74
C ARG A 60 -9.63 12.75 -6.01
N LEU A 61 -10.01 12.88 -4.73
CA LEU A 61 -9.65 14.06 -3.94
C LEU A 61 -8.16 14.08 -3.61
N VAL A 62 -7.60 12.95 -3.17
CA VAL A 62 -6.16 12.80 -2.89
C VAL A 62 -5.33 13.02 -4.16
N ALA A 63 -5.78 12.49 -5.31
CA ALA A 63 -5.16 12.75 -6.62
C ALA A 63 -5.09 14.24 -6.93
N ALA A 64 -6.20 14.96 -6.75
CA ALA A 64 -6.27 16.40 -6.96
C ALA A 64 -5.43 17.18 -5.93
N CYS A 65 -5.30 16.66 -4.71
CA CYS A 65 -4.42 17.19 -3.66
C CYS A 65 -2.95 17.10 -4.08
N TRP A 66 -2.47 15.92 -4.45
CA TRP A 66 -1.10 15.69 -4.89
C TRP A 66 -0.75 16.42 -6.18
N ALA A 67 -1.71 16.57 -7.11
CA ALA A 67 -1.55 17.38 -8.31
C ALA A 67 -1.67 18.89 -8.05
N ALA A 68 -1.84 19.33 -6.79
CA ALA A 68 -2.06 20.72 -6.38
C ALA A 68 -3.20 21.42 -7.16
N CYS A 69 -4.23 20.68 -7.59
CA CYS A 69 -5.31 21.18 -8.43
C CYS A 69 -6.47 21.77 -7.61
N MET A 70 -6.32 23.02 -7.17
CA MET A 70 -7.32 23.73 -6.35
C MET A 70 -8.76 23.70 -6.89
N PRO A 71 -9.02 23.84 -8.21
CA PRO A 71 -10.39 23.76 -8.73
C PRO A 71 -11.04 22.38 -8.49
N CYS A 72 -10.28 21.30 -8.65
CA CYS A 72 -10.75 19.93 -8.43
C CYS A 72 -10.91 19.66 -6.93
N GLN A 73 -9.94 20.07 -6.10
CA GLN A 73 -10.05 19.98 -4.65
C GLN A 73 -11.31 20.69 -4.13
N LYS A 74 -11.60 21.90 -4.59
CA LYS A 74 -12.80 22.66 -4.18
C LYS A 74 -14.12 22.02 -4.64
N SER A 75 -14.13 21.42 -5.83
CA SER A 75 -15.33 20.78 -6.40
C SER A 75 -15.62 19.42 -5.76
N ILE A 76 -14.58 18.61 -5.58
CA ILE A 76 -14.65 17.27 -4.99
C ILE A 76 -14.77 17.36 -3.47
N GLY A 77 -14.07 18.31 -2.83
CA GLY A 77 -14.09 18.53 -1.40
C GLY A 77 -15.49 18.79 -0.86
N LYS A 78 -16.34 19.53 -1.58
CA LYS A 78 -17.76 19.68 -1.21
C LYS A 78 -18.52 18.36 -1.16
N GLN A 79 -18.20 17.43 -2.06
CA GLN A 79 -18.82 16.10 -2.07
C GLN A 79 -18.30 15.26 -0.91
N VAL A 80 -17.00 15.35 -0.60
CA VAL A 80 -16.41 14.66 0.57
C VAL A 80 -16.94 15.20 1.88
N VAL A 81 -17.08 16.52 2.04
CA VAL A 81 -17.72 17.13 3.22
C VAL A 81 -19.14 16.59 3.35
N ALA A 82 -19.94 16.56 2.28
CA ALA A 82 -21.28 15.97 2.34
C ALA A 82 -21.28 14.45 2.65
N HIS A 83 -20.24 13.73 2.23
CA HIS A 83 -20.09 12.29 2.47
C HIS A 83 -19.24 12.02 3.72
N ARG A 84 -19.86 12.21 4.90
CA ARG A 84 -19.18 12.17 6.21
C ARG A 84 -18.34 10.91 6.47
N ALA A 85 -18.78 9.74 6.00
CA ALA A 85 -18.00 8.51 6.12
C ALA A 85 -16.67 8.58 5.36
N THR A 86 -16.66 9.19 4.16
CA THR A 86 -15.42 9.39 3.37
C THR A 86 -14.51 10.42 4.03
N LEU A 87 -15.08 11.51 4.56
CA LEU A 87 -14.32 12.49 5.32
C LEU A 87 -13.68 11.84 6.56
N ALA A 88 -14.43 11.04 7.31
CA ALA A 88 -13.94 10.32 8.48
C ALA A 88 -12.83 9.32 8.12
N GLY A 89 -12.98 8.58 7.01
CA GLY A 89 -11.94 7.69 6.51
C GLY A 89 -10.65 8.43 6.17
N LEU A 90 -10.74 9.52 5.39
CA LEU A 90 -9.58 10.35 5.01
C LEU A 90 -8.88 10.97 6.22
N ALA A 91 -9.65 11.56 7.15
CA ALA A 91 -9.12 12.18 8.36
C ALA A 91 -8.56 11.14 9.32
N GLY A 92 -9.26 10.04 9.52
CA GLY A 92 -8.83 8.92 10.37
C GLY A 92 -7.52 8.29 9.88
N THR A 93 -7.34 8.18 8.56
CA THR A 93 -6.08 7.71 7.96
C THR A 93 -4.88 8.55 8.34
N MET A 94 -5.06 9.85 8.62
CA MET A 94 -3.97 10.75 9.00
C MET A 94 -3.85 10.91 10.51
N PHE A 95 -4.97 11.17 11.20
CA PHE A 95 -4.95 11.57 12.60
C PHE A 95 -5.07 10.40 13.59
N LEU A 96 -5.67 9.26 13.22
CA LEU A 96 -5.70 8.11 14.12
C LEU A 96 -4.35 7.36 14.13
N THR A 97 -3.74 7.17 12.95
CA THR A 97 -2.65 6.21 12.72
C THR A 97 -1.25 6.81 12.83
N GLN A 98 -1.09 8.13 12.75
CA GLN A 98 0.23 8.77 12.85
C GLN A 98 0.45 9.35 14.26
N PRO A 99 1.19 8.66 15.15
CA PRO A 99 1.48 9.17 16.49
C PRO A 99 2.29 10.48 16.47
N ASP A 100 3.12 10.68 15.45
CA ASP A 100 3.98 11.85 15.26
C ASP A 100 3.50 12.82 14.17
N ALA A 101 2.27 12.63 13.63
CA ALA A 101 1.67 13.64 12.75
C ALA A 101 1.73 14.97 13.49
N VAL A 102 2.53 15.85 12.91
CA VAL A 102 3.02 17.07 13.54
C VAL A 102 1.83 17.79 14.18
N ARG A 103 1.83 17.89 15.52
CA ARG A 103 0.88 18.69 16.32
C ARG A 103 0.98 20.19 16.04
N THR A 104 1.50 20.60 14.88
CA THR A 104 1.52 21.99 14.50
C THR A 104 0.08 22.34 14.16
N PRO A 105 -0.58 23.17 14.98
CA PRO A 105 -1.93 23.58 14.66
C PRO A 105 -1.90 24.29 13.31
N THR A 106 -2.63 23.76 12.35
CA THR A 106 -2.94 24.52 11.15
C THR A 106 -3.70 25.77 11.60
N PRO A 107 -3.20 26.98 11.29
CA PRO A 107 -3.78 28.22 11.82
C PRO A 107 -5.21 28.48 11.33
N LEU A 108 -5.70 27.66 10.38
CA LEU A 108 -7.01 27.78 9.74
C LEU A 108 -8.05 26.77 10.25
N THR A 109 -7.69 25.82 11.10
CA THR A 109 -8.65 24.81 11.59
C THR A 109 -9.59 25.42 12.64
N GLY A 110 -10.90 25.36 12.42
CA GLY A 110 -11.92 25.78 13.38
C GLY A 110 -11.89 24.97 14.68
N GLY A 111 -12.51 25.51 15.74
CA GLY A 111 -12.47 24.94 17.10
C GLY A 111 -12.92 23.48 17.16
N ALA A 112 -14.10 23.17 16.60
CA ALA A 112 -14.65 21.82 16.62
C ALA A 112 -13.84 20.80 15.82
N ALA A 113 -13.25 21.20 14.68
CA ALA A 113 -12.36 20.34 13.91
C ALA A 113 -11.06 20.05 14.68
N ARG A 114 -10.51 21.05 15.37
CA ARG A 114 -9.33 20.89 16.23
C ARG A 114 -9.62 19.98 17.42
N GLU A 115 -10.75 20.17 18.09
CA GLU A 115 -11.19 19.28 19.19
C GLU A 115 -11.32 17.84 18.72
N TRP A 116 -11.88 17.62 17.52
CA TRP A 116 -11.95 16.28 16.94
C TRP A 116 -10.56 15.69 16.68
N ILE A 117 -9.64 16.46 16.08
CA ILE A 117 -8.26 16.01 15.81
C ILE A 117 -7.55 15.62 17.11
N ASP A 118 -7.63 16.47 18.14
CA ASP A 118 -7.03 16.22 19.46
C ASP A 118 -7.61 14.95 20.10
N GLN A 119 -8.92 14.72 19.94
CA GLN A 119 -9.57 13.51 20.42
C GLN A 119 -9.24 12.27 19.60
N ALA A 120 -9.00 12.40 18.29
CA ALA A 120 -8.69 11.27 17.41
C ALA A 120 -7.22 10.82 17.55
N HIS A 121 -6.30 11.74 17.85
CA HIS A 121 -4.86 11.48 17.85
C HIS A 121 -4.47 10.22 18.64
N GLY A 122 -3.81 9.28 17.96
CA GLY A 122 -3.22 8.09 18.59
C GLY A 122 -4.25 7.10 19.13
N LYS A 123 -5.53 7.26 18.76
CA LYS A 123 -6.59 6.31 19.08
C LYS A 123 -6.68 5.16 18.08
N ALA A 124 -5.85 5.13 17.03
CA ALA A 124 -5.74 3.93 16.19
C ALA A 124 -5.50 2.72 17.11
N PHE A 125 -6.29 1.68 16.92
CA PHE A 125 -6.23 0.43 17.70
C PHE A 125 -6.77 0.49 19.15
N THR A 126 -7.43 1.59 19.53
CA THR A 126 -8.17 1.66 20.80
C THR A 126 -9.68 1.46 20.57
N ALA A 127 -10.41 1.08 21.62
CA ALA A 127 -11.88 1.02 21.59
C ALA A 127 -12.53 2.38 21.25
N GLY A 128 -11.79 3.49 21.35
CA GLY A 128 -12.25 4.83 21.00
C GLY A 128 -12.15 5.19 19.51
N ALA A 129 -11.52 4.36 18.67
CA ALA A 129 -11.35 4.65 17.25
C ALA A 129 -12.69 4.77 16.51
N GLU A 130 -13.60 3.82 16.70
CA GLU A 130 -14.92 3.86 16.07
C GLU A 130 -15.73 5.09 16.53
N THR A 131 -15.71 5.39 17.82
CA THR A 131 -16.41 6.56 18.36
C THR A 131 -15.85 7.86 17.78
N ALA A 132 -14.52 7.98 17.65
CA ALA A 132 -13.89 9.13 17.04
C ALA A 132 -14.30 9.27 15.57
N LEU A 133 -14.29 8.19 14.79
CA LEU A 133 -14.72 8.20 13.40
C LEU A 133 -16.18 8.66 13.28
N ARG A 134 -17.09 8.05 14.04
CA ARG A 134 -18.53 8.40 14.01
C ARG A 134 -18.80 9.84 14.44
N ALA A 135 -17.98 10.43 15.30
CA ALA A 135 -18.13 11.82 15.73
C ALA A 135 -18.01 12.83 14.57
N VAL A 136 -17.39 12.47 13.44
CA VAL A 136 -17.35 13.31 12.23
C VAL A 136 -18.75 13.56 11.66
N GLN A 137 -19.70 12.64 11.90
CA GLN A 137 -21.10 12.80 11.47
C GLN A 137 -21.79 14.00 12.13
N GLU A 138 -21.40 14.31 13.37
CA GLU A 138 -22.00 15.36 14.21
C GLU A 138 -21.36 16.73 13.99
N LEU A 139 -20.28 16.81 13.23
CA LEU A 139 -19.65 18.08 12.89
C LEU A 139 -20.59 18.92 12.01
N GLU A 140 -20.67 20.21 12.31
CA GLU A 140 -21.30 21.18 11.42
C GLU A 140 -20.57 21.24 10.07
N GLU A 141 -21.24 21.74 9.03
CA GLU A 141 -20.67 21.78 7.67
C GLU A 141 -19.35 22.55 7.59
N THR A 142 -19.25 23.67 8.31
CA THR A 142 -18.04 24.49 8.41
C THR A 142 -16.91 23.73 9.11
N ALA A 143 -17.17 23.12 10.27
CA ALA A 143 -16.18 22.34 10.99
C ALA A 143 -15.69 21.12 10.19
N ALA A 144 -16.58 20.48 9.44
CA ALA A 144 -16.19 19.38 8.58
C ALA A 144 -15.38 19.82 7.35
N ALA A 145 -15.62 21.02 6.83
CA ALA A 145 -14.78 21.62 5.80
C ALA A 145 -13.38 21.95 6.36
N ASP A 146 -13.31 22.52 7.56
CA ASP A 146 -12.03 22.79 8.24
C ASP A 146 -11.25 21.51 8.53
N LEU A 147 -11.94 20.43 8.93
CA LEU A 147 -11.34 19.11 9.10
C LEU A 147 -10.79 18.57 7.77
N LEU A 148 -11.53 18.75 6.68
CA LEU A 148 -11.08 18.33 5.36
C LEU A 148 -9.83 19.10 4.94
N ASP A 149 -9.80 20.42 5.11
CA ASP A 149 -8.64 21.25 4.74
C ASP A 149 -7.40 20.82 5.53
N ALA A 150 -7.52 20.64 6.85
CA ALA A 150 -6.43 20.13 7.68
C ALA A 150 -5.97 18.72 7.28
N THR A 151 -6.91 17.86 6.87
CA THR A 151 -6.62 16.52 6.35
C THR A 151 -5.83 16.60 5.03
N LEU A 152 -6.25 17.48 4.11
CA LEU A 152 -5.60 17.65 2.81
C LEU A 152 -4.20 18.24 2.93
N ASP A 153 -3.94 19.11 3.90
CA ASP A 153 -2.59 19.61 4.16
C ASP A 153 -1.62 18.46 4.50
N LEU A 154 -2.06 17.48 5.31
CA LEU A 154 -1.26 16.30 5.63
C LEU A 154 -1.11 15.35 4.43
N TRP A 155 -2.15 15.17 3.62
CA TRP A 155 -2.04 14.41 2.37
C TRP A 155 -1.10 15.08 1.36
N ALA A 156 -1.08 16.41 1.29
CA ALA A 156 -0.14 17.14 0.45
C ALA A 156 1.30 16.90 0.90
N MET A 157 1.55 16.92 2.21
CA MET A 157 2.86 16.59 2.78
C MET A 157 3.27 15.14 2.48
N SER A 158 2.35 14.17 2.58
CA SER A 158 2.67 12.77 2.28
C SER A 158 2.95 12.52 0.79
N GLY A 159 2.33 13.29 -0.11
CA GLY A 159 2.59 13.24 -1.55
C GLY A 159 3.94 13.83 -1.98
N THR A 160 4.51 14.76 -1.20
CA THR A 160 5.82 15.38 -1.52
C THR A 160 7.01 14.42 -1.39
N SER A 161 6.81 13.25 -0.76
CA SER A 161 7.83 12.19 -0.64
C SER A 161 7.94 11.28 -1.86
N ARG A 162 7.18 11.53 -2.94
CA ARG A 162 7.30 10.83 -4.24
C ARG A 162 7.36 11.81 -5.41
N PRO A 163 8.55 12.13 -5.94
CA PRO A 163 8.65 12.84 -7.21
C PRO A 163 8.51 11.85 -8.39
N GLY A 164 7.35 11.86 -9.02
CA GLY A 164 7.16 11.31 -10.37
C GLY A 164 7.56 12.32 -11.43
N ILE A 165 8.77 12.15 -11.98
CA ILE A 165 9.24 12.54 -13.33
C ILE A 165 9.18 14.04 -13.70
N GLY A 166 10.35 14.70 -13.66
CA GLY A 166 10.61 15.99 -14.31
C GLY A 166 12.11 16.27 -14.42
N LEU A 167 12.64 16.08 -15.63
CA LEU A 167 14.01 16.39 -16.05
C LEU A 167 14.41 17.84 -15.69
N ALA A 168 15.44 18.01 -14.85
CA ALA A 168 16.30 19.20 -14.80
C ALA A 168 17.66 18.85 -14.17
N ASP A 169 18.51 18.25 -14.98
CA ASP A 169 19.91 18.62 -15.21
C ASP A 169 20.60 19.48 -14.12
N ARG A 170 21.40 18.86 -13.24
CA ARG A 170 22.87 19.09 -13.09
C ARG A 170 23.46 18.73 -11.71
N LEU A 171 24.51 17.89 -11.79
CA LEU A 171 25.69 17.75 -10.90
C LEU A 171 25.44 17.02 -9.56
N THR A 172 25.77 15.74 -9.42
CA THR A 172 27.15 15.21 -9.50
C THR A 172 27.15 13.74 -9.95
N GLN A 173 27.85 13.46 -11.06
CA GLN A 173 28.04 12.10 -11.58
C GLN A 173 29.02 11.33 -10.69
N ALA A 174 28.59 10.21 -10.13
CA ALA A 174 29.49 9.10 -9.81
C ALA A 174 29.89 8.39 -11.13
N PRO A 175 31.09 7.79 -11.23
CA PRO A 175 31.53 7.16 -12.47
C PRO A 175 30.62 5.99 -12.85
N PRO A 176 30.43 5.70 -14.15
CA PRO A 176 29.62 4.57 -14.57
C PRO A 176 30.23 3.28 -14.03
N ARG A 177 29.47 2.55 -13.22
CA ARG A 177 29.81 1.17 -12.85
C ARG A 177 29.81 0.36 -14.14
N GLN A 178 30.99 -0.01 -14.63
CA GLN A 178 31.12 -1.00 -15.68
C GLN A 178 30.56 -2.32 -15.14
N ARG A 179 29.49 -2.80 -15.77
CA ARG A 179 29.01 -4.17 -15.63
C ARG A 179 30.20 -5.09 -15.90
N PRO A 180 30.52 -6.07 -15.03
CA PRO A 180 31.37 -7.19 -15.44
C PRO A 180 30.81 -7.74 -16.75
N ALA A 181 31.69 -8.06 -17.71
CA ALA A 181 31.26 -8.65 -18.97
C ALA A 181 30.31 -9.80 -18.68
N ASP A 182 29.15 -9.80 -19.32
CA ASP A 182 28.15 -10.85 -19.20
C ASP A 182 28.87 -12.20 -19.43
N PRO A 183 28.86 -13.13 -18.45
CA PRO A 183 29.51 -14.42 -18.61
C PRO A 183 29.07 -15.14 -19.90
N MET A 184 27.85 -14.86 -20.38
CA MET A 184 27.27 -15.39 -21.62
C MET A 184 28.03 -14.93 -22.88
N ASP A 185 28.63 -13.75 -22.87
CA ASP A 185 29.42 -13.24 -24.01
C ASP A 185 30.77 -13.96 -24.15
N ALA A 186 31.32 -14.48 -23.05
CA ALA A 186 32.52 -15.31 -23.08
C ALA A 186 32.25 -16.69 -23.70
N PHE A 187 31.09 -17.29 -23.41
CA PHE A 187 30.66 -18.56 -24.00
C PHE A 187 30.34 -18.43 -25.50
N ARG A 188 29.65 -17.34 -25.90
CA ARG A 188 29.39 -17.05 -27.32
C ARG A 188 30.66 -16.78 -28.11
N LYS A 189 31.64 -16.06 -27.54
CA LYS A 189 32.98 -15.88 -28.15
C LYS A 189 33.78 -17.17 -28.27
N ALA A 190 33.53 -18.15 -27.40
CA ALA A 190 34.17 -19.46 -27.45
C ALA A 190 33.50 -20.43 -28.46
N GLY A 191 32.47 -19.99 -29.20
CA GLY A 191 31.75 -20.82 -30.16
C GLY A 191 30.86 -21.88 -29.53
N ILE A 192 30.57 -21.76 -28.23
CA ILE A 192 29.65 -22.64 -27.52
C ILE A 192 28.25 -22.12 -27.78
N ASN A 193 27.42 -22.96 -28.41
CA ASN A 193 26.03 -22.61 -28.70
C ASN A 193 25.23 -22.66 -27.39
N VAL A 194 25.03 -21.50 -26.76
CA VAL A 194 24.23 -21.40 -25.53
C VAL A 194 22.78 -21.28 -25.95
N VAL A 195 22.05 -22.38 -25.84
CA VAL A 195 20.58 -22.42 -26.00
C VAL A 195 20.00 -21.76 -24.76
N THR A 196 19.42 -20.58 -24.92
CA THR A 196 18.66 -19.93 -23.86
C THR A 196 17.26 -20.54 -23.78
N LEU A 197 16.55 -20.36 -22.66
CA LEU A 197 15.16 -20.82 -22.55
C LEU A 197 14.27 -20.24 -23.65
N ASP A 198 14.61 -19.05 -24.18
CA ASP A 198 13.96 -18.42 -25.34
C ASP A 198 14.16 -19.18 -26.67
N ASP A 199 15.19 -20.03 -26.77
CA ASP A 199 15.49 -20.84 -27.96
C ASP A 199 14.81 -22.22 -27.92
N LEU A 200 14.22 -22.59 -26.78
CA LEU A 200 13.42 -23.80 -26.62
C LEU A 200 11.95 -23.39 -26.75
N ASP A 201 11.25 -23.92 -27.76
CA ASP A 201 9.81 -23.75 -27.99
C ASP A 201 9.00 -24.52 -26.91
N LEU A 202 9.21 -24.15 -25.66
CA LEU A 202 8.48 -24.58 -24.48
C LEU A 202 7.36 -23.54 -24.33
N GLY A 203 6.12 -23.90 -24.68
CA GLY A 203 4.98 -22.97 -24.56
C GLY A 203 4.86 -22.36 -23.17
N ASP A 204 4.21 -21.18 -23.05
CA ASP A 204 4.02 -20.35 -21.83
C ASP A 204 4.48 -21.02 -20.51
N VAL A 205 5.80 -21.03 -20.28
CA VAL A 205 6.36 -21.53 -19.02
C VAL A 205 6.17 -20.41 -18.01
N ASP A 206 5.39 -20.68 -16.96
CA ASP A 206 5.20 -19.72 -15.87
C ASP A 206 6.56 -19.42 -15.22
N ALA A 207 7.00 -18.17 -15.36
CA ALA A 207 8.28 -17.69 -14.86
C ALA A 207 8.43 -17.90 -13.34
N TYR A 208 7.32 -18.06 -12.60
CA TYR A 208 7.34 -18.44 -11.19
C TYR A 208 8.08 -19.76 -10.95
N HIS A 209 7.89 -20.77 -11.81
CA HIS A 209 8.54 -22.08 -11.65
C HIS A 209 10.02 -22.09 -12.05
N LEU A 210 10.52 -21.00 -12.61
CA LEU A 210 11.92 -20.83 -13.02
C LEU A 210 12.73 -19.98 -12.03
N ALA A 211 12.08 -19.36 -11.04
CA ALA A 211 12.71 -18.55 -10.02
C ALA A 211 12.89 -19.32 -8.70
N PRO A 212 13.83 -18.90 -7.83
CA PRO A 212 13.96 -19.45 -6.48
C PRO A 212 12.65 -19.30 -5.70
N ASN A 213 12.18 -20.41 -5.11
CA ASN A 213 10.88 -20.49 -4.46
C ASN A 213 11.02 -20.61 -2.94
N TYR A 214 10.13 -19.91 -2.25
CA TYR A 214 10.01 -19.96 -0.79
C TYR A 214 8.67 -20.57 -0.41
N GLY A 215 8.66 -21.36 0.65
CA GLY A 215 7.46 -21.70 1.38
C GLY A 215 7.22 -20.69 2.51
N VAL A 216 5.99 -20.63 3.01
CA VAL A 216 5.62 -19.74 4.13
C VAL A 216 5.09 -20.54 5.30
N MET A 217 5.51 -20.17 6.52
CA MET A 217 5.00 -20.73 7.76
C MET A 217 4.30 -19.62 8.59
N PRO A 218 2.98 -19.72 8.83
CA PRO A 218 2.25 -18.79 9.66
C PRO A 218 2.68 -18.87 11.13
N MET A 219 3.10 -17.73 11.67
CA MET A 219 3.56 -17.56 13.05
C MET A 219 2.90 -16.34 13.70
N LYS A 220 3.16 -16.14 14.98
CA LYS A 220 2.72 -14.94 15.73
C LYS A 220 3.93 -14.30 16.38
N THR A 221 3.94 -12.97 16.40
CA THR A 221 4.93 -12.16 17.10
C THR A 221 4.23 -11.08 17.93
N THR A 222 5.00 -10.22 18.58
CA THR A 222 4.52 -9.05 19.31
C THR A 222 4.93 -7.79 18.54
N GLY A 223 3.96 -6.92 18.28
CA GLY A 223 4.17 -5.62 17.65
C GLY A 223 4.87 -4.62 18.57
N PRO A 224 5.23 -3.43 18.05
CA PRO A 224 5.91 -2.39 18.82
C PRO A 224 5.08 -1.87 20.02
N ASP A 225 3.76 -2.00 19.92
CA ASP A 225 2.75 -1.62 20.91
C ASP A 225 2.52 -2.71 21.98
N GLY A 226 3.21 -3.85 21.89
CA GLY A 226 3.03 -4.99 22.80
C GLY A 226 1.83 -5.88 22.45
N HIS A 227 1.10 -5.58 21.37
CA HIS A 227 -0.03 -6.40 20.94
C HIS A 227 0.43 -7.54 20.01
N PRO A 228 -0.32 -8.67 19.95
CA PRO A 228 -0.01 -9.72 18.99
C PRO A 228 -0.07 -9.20 17.55
N MET A 229 0.85 -9.66 16.71
CA MET A 229 0.96 -9.35 15.28
C MET A 229 1.18 -10.65 14.49
N PRO A 230 0.56 -10.83 13.30
CA PRO A 230 0.81 -12.00 12.48
C PRO A 230 2.22 -11.92 11.89
N MET A 231 2.89 -13.06 11.79
CA MET A 231 4.21 -13.19 11.19
C MET A 231 4.17 -14.31 10.14
N LEU A 232 4.87 -14.13 9.03
CA LEU A 232 5.14 -15.18 8.05
C LEU A 232 6.64 -15.41 7.99
N LEU A 233 7.03 -16.66 8.19
CA LEU A 233 8.42 -17.08 8.12
C LEU A 233 8.65 -17.74 6.75
N LEU A 234 9.60 -17.21 5.98
CA LEU A 234 10.00 -17.73 4.67
C LEU A 234 11.07 -18.81 4.85
N TYR A 235 10.84 -19.98 4.28
CA TYR A 235 11.84 -21.04 4.19
C TYR A 235 12.10 -21.37 2.71
N PRO A 236 13.36 -21.60 2.31
CA PRO A 236 13.70 -22.06 0.97
C PRO A 236 13.00 -23.39 0.63
N GLU A 237 12.30 -23.45 -0.52
CA GLU A 237 11.81 -24.71 -1.10
C GLU A 237 12.76 -25.23 -2.20
N THR A 238 13.56 -24.34 -2.79
CA THR A 238 14.56 -24.68 -3.81
C THR A 238 15.97 -24.37 -3.32
N GLU A 239 16.98 -25.03 -3.91
CA GLU A 239 18.38 -24.89 -3.47
C GLU A 239 18.96 -23.49 -3.70
N ASP A 240 18.43 -22.77 -4.68
CA ASP A 240 18.79 -21.39 -5.04
C ASP A 240 18.02 -20.35 -4.21
N ALA A 241 17.00 -20.75 -3.44
CA ALA A 241 16.32 -19.86 -2.50
C ALA A 241 17.16 -19.74 -1.23
N GLY A 242 17.42 -18.51 -0.80
CA GLY A 242 18.32 -18.26 0.32
C GLY A 242 18.46 -16.78 0.62
N ILE A 243 19.48 -16.42 1.41
CA ILE A 243 19.68 -15.02 1.78
C ILE A 243 20.17 -14.22 0.59
N GLU A 244 21.07 -14.80 -0.20
CA GLU A 244 21.62 -14.17 -1.41
C GLU A 244 20.52 -13.86 -2.43
N ASP A 245 19.52 -14.74 -2.57
CA ASP A 245 18.36 -14.50 -3.44
C ASP A 245 17.46 -13.38 -2.90
N LEU A 246 17.13 -13.40 -1.60
CA LEU A 246 16.32 -12.32 -1.01
C LEU A 246 17.04 -10.97 -1.09
N GLU A 247 18.35 -10.90 -0.86
CA GLU A 247 19.14 -9.68 -1.03
C GLU A 247 19.15 -9.19 -2.49
N ALA A 248 19.12 -10.11 -3.45
CA ALA A 248 19.10 -9.77 -4.88
C ALA A 248 17.74 -9.26 -5.36
N ARG A 249 16.64 -9.76 -4.77
CA ARG A 249 15.26 -9.49 -5.21
C ARG A 249 14.54 -8.44 -4.38
N THR A 250 15.04 -8.14 -3.19
CA THR A 250 14.38 -7.27 -2.22
C THR A 250 15.36 -6.22 -1.70
N ASP A 251 14.81 -5.13 -1.20
CA ASP A 251 15.53 -4.09 -0.45
C ASP A 251 15.30 -4.23 1.07
N TRP A 252 14.96 -5.45 1.52
CA TRP A 252 14.67 -5.72 2.93
C TRP A 252 15.89 -5.50 3.81
N GLU A 253 15.62 -5.17 5.07
CA GLU A 253 16.66 -4.90 6.04
C GLU A 253 17.10 -6.19 6.74
N HIS A 254 18.41 -6.30 7.00
CA HIS A 254 18.90 -7.33 7.93
C HIS A 254 18.31 -7.09 9.31
N TRP A 255 17.65 -8.12 9.85
CA TRP A 255 16.86 -8.01 11.05
C TRP A 255 17.35 -8.96 12.14
N GLY A 256 17.90 -8.38 13.21
CA GLY A 256 18.43 -9.12 14.37
C GLY A 256 17.40 -9.47 15.44
N LEU A 257 16.10 -9.52 15.13
CA LEU A 257 15.00 -9.66 16.10
C LEU A 257 14.89 -8.50 17.11
N HIS A 258 15.40 -7.32 16.75
CA HIS A 258 15.42 -6.14 17.60
C HIS A 258 14.75 -4.99 16.89
N GLY A 259 13.74 -4.39 17.54
CA GLY A 259 12.86 -3.44 16.88
C GLY A 259 12.01 -4.10 15.78
N MET A 260 11.08 -3.34 15.22
CA MET A 260 10.32 -3.77 14.04
C MET A 260 11.04 -3.24 12.80
N PRO A 261 11.22 -4.05 11.73
CA PRO A 261 11.77 -3.53 10.48
C PRO A 261 10.83 -2.49 9.88
N HIS A 262 11.35 -1.71 8.92
CA HIS A 262 10.52 -0.76 8.21
C HIS A 262 9.32 -1.43 7.53
N MET A 263 8.20 -0.72 7.56
CA MET A 263 7.03 -1.09 6.81
C MET A 263 7.20 -0.66 5.36
N ASP A 264 7.01 -1.61 4.45
CA ASP A 264 6.94 -1.32 3.03
C ASP A 264 5.54 -1.64 2.50
N PRO A 265 4.73 -0.61 2.21
CA PRO A 265 3.41 -0.78 1.65
C PRO A 265 3.45 -1.07 0.14
N LEU A 266 4.56 -1.48 -0.47
CA LEU A 266 4.57 -2.11 -1.79
C LEU A 266 4.60 -3.64 -1.68
N TRP A 267 5.08 -4.17 -0.56
CA TRP A 267 4.91 -5.59 -0.24
C TRP A 267 3.47 -5.89 0.18
N ARG A 268 2.94 -7.00 -0.36
CA ARG A 268 1.57 -7.46 -0.19
C ARG A 268 1.54 -8.95 0.17
N VAL A 269 0.90 -9.24 1.29
CA VAL A 269 0.40 -10.57 1.61
C VAL A 269 -1.04 -10.66 1.12
N ARG A 270 -1.27 -11.39 0.03
CA ARG A 270 -2.61 -11.57 -0.54
C ARG A 270 -3.37 -12.64 0.23
N ALA A 271 -4.60 -12.32 0.63
CA ALA A 271 -5.47 -13.20 1.39
C ALA A 271 -6.87 -13.22 0.78
N ARG A 272 -7.50 -14.40 0.72
CA ARG A 272 -8.85 -14.56 0.18
C ARG A 272 -9.86 -14.64 1.31
N ILE A 273 -10.86 -13.75 1.30
CA ILE A 273 -11.86 -13.70 2.38
C ILE A 273 -12.77 -14.94 2.35
N ALA A 274 -13.13 -15.40 1.16
CA ALA A 274 -14.15 -16.45 0.97
C ALA A 274 -13.83 -17.76 1.70
N ASP A 275 -12.57 -18.18 1.69
CA ASP A 275 -12.07 -19.43 2.28
C ASP A 275 -10.99 -19.19 3.36
N ARG A 276 -10.73 -17.93 3.71
CA ARG A 276 -9.78 -17.52 4.75
C ARG A 276 -8.37 -18.07 4.52
N SER A 277 -7.89 -18.02 3.27
CA SER A 277 -6.57 -18.55 2.88
C SER A 277 -5.59 -17.45 2.47
N LEU A 278 -4.30 -17.78 2.48
CA LEU A 278 -3.26 -16.96 1.85
C LEU A 278 -3.13 -17.35 0.37
N GLN A 279 -2.86 -16.38 -0.49
CA GLN A 279 -2.72 -16.57 -1.93
C GLN A 279 -1.30 -16.32 -2.43
N GLY A 280 -0.60 -15.34 -1.86
CA GLY A 280 0.74 -15.01 -2.32
C GLY A 280 1.41 -13.92 -1.51
N LEU A 281 2.71 -13.79 -1.71
CA LEU A 281 3.57 -12.72 -1.20
C LEU A 281 4.26 -12.06 -2.38
N VAL A 282 3.90 -10.81 -2.64
CA VAL A 282 4.33 -10.07 -3.82
C VAL A 282 4.79 -8.66 -3.46
N HIS A 283 5.74 -8.13 -4.22
CA HIS A 283 6.03 -6.71 -4.29
C HIS A 283 5.32 -6.13 -5.50
N VAL A 284 4.48 -5.13 -5.26
CA VAL A 284 3.71 -4.46 -6.30
C VAL A 284 4.54 -3.33 -6.90
N GLY A 285 4.73 -3.38 -8.22
CA GLY A 285 5.45 -2.38 -8.99
C GLY A 285 4.66 -1.07 -9.15
N PRO A 286 5.29 -0.03 -9.73
CA PRO A 286 4.66 1.28 -9.92
C PRO A 286 3.41 1.23 -10.82
N ASP A 287 3.32 0.23 -11.69
CA ASP A 287 2.20 0.03 -12.62
C ASP A 287 1.06 -0.80 -12.01
N GLY A 288 1.19 -1.26 -10.76
CA GLY A 288 0.22 -2.12 -10.07
C GLY A 288 0.40 -3.62 -10.34
N ASP A 289 1.28 -3.98 -11.28
CA ASP A 289 1.64 -5.37 -11.57
C ASP A 289 2.60 -5.93 -10.51
N ASP A 290 2.66 -7.26 -10.40
CA ASP A 290 3.59 -7.95 -9.51
C ASP A 290 5.01 -7.84 -10.07
N ALA A 291 5.83 -6.99 -9.45
CA ALA A 291 7.23 -6.79 -9.85
C ALA A 291 8.12 -7.92 -9.32
N VAL A 292 7.80 -8.44 -8.12
CA VAL A 292 8.45 -9.60 -7.52
C VAL A 292 7.39 -10.48 -6.87
N GLU A 293 7.44 -11.78 -7.11
CA GLU A 293 6.61 -12.77 -6.41
C GLU A 293 7.52 -13.74 -5.68
N LEU A 294 7.50 -13.71 -4.35
CA LEU A 294 8.34 -14.58 -3.50
C LEU A 294 7.66 -15.91 -3.18
N TRP A 295 6.34 -15.91 -3.14
CA TRP A 295 5.55 -17.11 -2.84
C TRP A 295 4.17 -17.00 -3.46
N ARG A 296 3.68 -18.12 -3.98
CA ARG A 296 2.32 -18.34 -4.45
C ARG A 296 1.76 -19.59 -3.80
N ALA A 297 0.53 -19.51 -3.30
CA ALA A 297 -0.18 -20.68 -2.80
C ALA A 297 -0.44 -21.66 -3.94
N ALA A 298 0.16 -22.85 -3.88
CA ALA A 298 -0.15 -23.93 -4.82
C ALA A 298 -1.60 -24.42 -4.67
N GLU A 299 -2.11 -24.40 -3.43
CA GLU A 299 -3.48 -24.80 -3.10
C GLU A 299 -4.08 -23.84 -2.07
N SER A 300 -5.41 -23.71 -2.07
CA SER A 300 -6.09 -22.91 -1.06
C SER A 300 -6.17 -23.67 0.25
N VAL A 301 -5.40 -23.24 1.25
CA VAL A 301 -5.44 -23.79 2.61
C VAL A 301 -5.98 -22.73 3.55
N SER A 302 -7.12 -23.02 4.19
CA SER A 302 -7.71 -22.14 5.19
C SER A 302 -6.77 -21.99 6.39
N LEU A 303 -6.54 -20.74 6.79
CA LEU A 303 -5.73 -20.42 7.95
C LEU A 303 -6.46 -20.74 9.25
N PRO A 304 -5.73 -21.02 10.35
CA PRO A 304 -6.34 -21.13 11.67
C PRO A 304 -7.14 -19.87 12.01
N ALA A 305 -8.35 -20.01 12.55
CA ALA A 305 -9.25 -18.88 12.84
C ALA A 305 -8.55 -17.78 13.66
N ALA A 306 -7.82 -18.16 14.72
CA ALA A 306 -7.10 -17.23 15.57
C ALA A 306 -5.90 -16.52 14.90
N TRP A 307 -5.47 -16.98 13.72
CA TRP A 307 -4.48 -16.31 12.89
C TRP A 307 -5.17 -15.41 11.87
N TRP A 308 -6.26 -15.89 11.26
CA TRP A 308 -7.10 -15.07 10.38
C TRP A 308 -7.65 -13.83 11.08
N ASP A 309 -8.21 -13.97 12.27
CA ASP A 309 -8.75 -12.85 13.05
C ASP A 309 -7.65 -11.82 13.39
N LEU A 310 -6.41 -12.29 13.53
CA LEU A 310 -5.25 -11.45 13.78
C LEU A 310 -4.83 -10.67 12.52
N LEU A 311 -4.80 -11.37 11.38
CA LEU A 311 -4.55 -10.79 10.05
C LEU A 311 -5.61 -9.73 9.71
N ASP A 312 -6.90 -10.04 9.89
CA ASP A 312 -8.04 -9.14 9.63
C ASP A 312 -7.98 -7.87 10.46
N ARG A 313 -7.64 -8.00 11.75
CA ARG A 313 -7.54 -6.86 12.68
C ARG A 313 -6.32 -5.97 12.43
N VAL A 314 -5.14 -6.57 12.21
CA VAL A 314 -3.87 -5.83 12.17
C VAL A 314 -3.56 -5.34 10.76
N GLN A 315 -3.98 -6.07 9.73
CA GLN A 315 -3.78 -5.78 8.30
C GLN A 315 -2.33 -5.57 7.86
N HIS A 316 -1.39 -5.94 8.73
CA HIS A 316 0.04 -5.91 8.50
C HIS A 316 0.63 -7.20 9.02
N VAL A 317 1.60 -7.75 8.29
CA VAL A 317 2.25 -9.01 8.60
C VAL A 317 3.75 -8.77 8.60
N LEU A 318 4.41 -9.20 9.67
CA LEU A 318 5.87 -9.24 9.68
C LEU A 318 6.29 -10.43 8.81
N VAL A 319 7.01 -10.17 7.73
CA VAL A 319 7.57 -11.22 6.86
C VAL A 319 9.06 -11.32 7.15
N VAL A 320 9.55 -12.54 7.36
CA VAL A 320 10.89 -12.79 7.87
C VAL A 320 11.50 -14.01 7.20
N GLY A 321 12.74 -13.91 6.75
CA GLY A 321 13.49 -15.06 6.27
C GLY A 321 14.80 -14.69 5.59
N PRO A 322 15.49 -15.66 4.99
CA PRO A 322 15.12 -17.08 4.96
C PRO A 322 15.39 -17.77 6.31
N VAL A 323 14.69 -18.86 6.58
CA VAL A 323 15.01 -19.81 7.67
C VAL A 323 14.93 -21.23 7.11
N PRO A 324 16.06 -21.92 6.89
CA PRO A 324 16.10 -23.22 6.21
C PRO A 324 15.29 -24.33 6.91
N GLU A 325 15.36 -24.37 8.24
CA GLU A 325 14.67 -25.39 9.05
C GLU A 325 13.67 -24.71 10.00
N PRO A 326 12.53 -24.24 9.50
CA PRO A 326 11.57 -23.45 10.28
C PRO A 326 11.03 -24.17 11.53
N GLU A 327 10.93 -25.51 11.45
CA GLU A 327 10.42 -26.36 12.53
C GLU A 327 11.45 -26.61 13.65
N THR A 328 12.74 -26.38 13.37
CA THR A 328 13.81 -26.62 14.36
C THR A 328 13.72 -25.56 15.46
N PRO A 329 13.56 -25.94 16.75
CA PRO A 329 13.44 -24.99 17.84
C PRO A 329 14.63 -24.03 17.91
N GLY A 330 14.36 -22.73 17.80
CA GLY A 330 15.38 -21.69 17.84
C GLY A 330 16.07 -21.39 16.51
N ALA A 331 15.67 -22.01 15.39
CA ALA A 331 16.23 -21.74 14.05
C ALA A 331 16.15 -20.26 13.67
N LEU A 332 14.98 -19.62 13.88
CA LEU A 332 14.80 -18.19 13.65
C LEU A 332 15.82 -17.33 14.43
N LYS A 333 16.07 -17.68 15.70
CA LYS A 333 17.06 -16.97 16.54
C LYS A 333 18.49 -17.24 16.09
N ALA A 334 18.77 -18.44 15.61
CA ALA A 334 20.08 -18.80 15.07
C ALA A 334 20.39 -17.97 13.81
N GLU A 335 19.45 -17.87 12.87
CA GLU A 335 19.61 -17.06 11.65
C GLU A 335 19.73 -15.57 11.96
N ALA A 336 18.93 -15.05 12.90
CA ALA A 336 19.07 -13.67 13.36
C ALA A 336 20.46 -13.38 13.96
N ASN A 337 20.95 -14.25 14.85
CA ASN A 337 22.27 -14.09 15.47
C ASN A 337 23.40 -14.20 14.45
N ALA A 338 23.19 -14.95 13.38
CA ALA A 338 24.13 -15.07 12.27
C ALA A 338 24.07 -13.89 11.29
N GLY A 339 23.15 -12.94 11.48
CA GLY A 339 22.91 -11.83 10.55
C GLY A 339 22.29 -12.26 9.22
N ARG A 340 21.74 -13.48 9.15
CA ARG A 340 21.21 -14.09 7.92
C ARG A 340 19.69 -14.02 7.79
N LEU A 341 19.11 -12.99 8.40
CA LEU A 341 17.67 -12.80 8.42
C LEU A 341 17.36 -11.43 7.82
N LEU A 342 16.50 -11.41 6.82
CA LEU A 342 15.89 -10.22 6.27
C LEU A 342 14.44 -10.14 6.74
N ALA A 343 13.92 -8.93 6.89
CA ALA A 343 12.53 -8.76 7.26
C ALA A 343 11.92 -7.46 6.71
N VAL A 344 10.59 -7.49 6.58
CA VAL A 344 9.77 -6.35 6.21
C VAL A 344 8.43 -6.45 6.92
N VAL A 345 7.79 -5.31 7.21
CA VAL A 345 6.37 -5.31 7.52
C VAL A 345 5.59 -5.09 6.23
N ALA A 346 4.96 -6.16 5.74
CA ALA A 346 4.14 -6.15 4.53
C ALA A 346 2.66 -5.89 4.88
N ARG A 347 1.93 -5.30 3.93
CA ARG A 347 0.50 -5.05 4.09
C ARG A 347 -0.33 -6.24 3.63
N VAL A 348 -1.49 -6.45 4.24
CA VAL A 348 -2.45 -7.45 3.77
C VAL A 348 -3.33 -6.87 2.66
N ALA A 349 -3.48 -7.60 1.56
CA ALA A 349 -4.46 -7.33 0.51
C ALA A 349 -5.53 -8.41 0.53
N PHE A 350 -6.77 -8.02 0.83
CA PHE A 350 -7.91 -8.92 0.82
C PHE A 350 -8.58 -8.95 -0.57
N ALA A 351 -8.89 -10.16 -1.04
CA ALA A 351 -9.58 -10.43 -2.30
C ALA A 351 -10.87 -11.23 -2.10
#